data_AF-A0A954L7A5-F1
#
_entry.id   AF-A0A954L7A5-F1
#
_cell.length_a   1.000
_cell.length_b   1.000
_cell.length_c   1.000
_cell.angle_alpha   90.00
_cell.angle_beta   90.00
_cell.angle_gamma   90.00
#
_symmetry.space_group_name_H-M   'P 1'
#
loop_
_entity.id
_entity.type
_entity.pdbx_description
1 polymer ?
#
loop_
_entity_poly.entity_id
_entity_poly.type
_entity_poly.pdbx_seq_one_letter_code
_entity_poly.pdbx_strand_id
1 'polypeptide(L)'
;MAVYAHWGDQVLVDLRHEYTHGLLHAAVGNVPIWIDEGIAECFEVGMETPAAVNPEHLGRLAQASRLGWQPNLKRLERLEQVNDMQSEDYQEAWAWVHYLLYEAPGGRELLSQYLNQLRRGELPTEISQRFGTQLAASEAQLANYVSRLGNGSTQPAALRMPMSGATPTGYF
;
A
#
# COMPACT_ATOMS: atom_id res chain seq x y z
N MET A 1 -21.67 20.19 -21.75
CA MET A 1 -21.59 18.74 -21.55
C MET A 1 -22.13 18.43 -20.18
N ALA A 2 -23.18 17.62 -20.09
CA ALA A 2 -23.68 17.12 -18.82
C ALA A 2 -23.14 15.70 -18.65
N VAL A 3 -22.32 15.48 -17.62
CA VAL A 3 -21.88 14.14 -17.23
C VAL A 3 -22.89 13.64 -16.22
N TYR A 4 -23.68 12.64 -16.62
CA TYR A 4 -24.58 11.94 -15.71
C TYR A 4 -23.77 10.84 -15.04
N ALA A 5 -23.02 11.20 -13.99
CA ALA A 5 -22.41 10.20 -13.12
C ALA A 5 -23.53 9.60 -12.26
N HIS A 6 -23.72 8.28 -12.35
CA HIS A 6 -24.59 7.56 -11.43
C HIS A 6 -23.94 7.65 -10.05
N TRP A 7 -24.40 8.59 -9.21
CA TRP A 7 -23.92 8.79 -7.84
C TRP A 7 -24.14 7.51 -7.04
N GLY A 8 -23.10 6.70 -6.93
CA GLY A 8 -23.05 5.51 -6.08
C GLY A 8 -21.74 5.50 -5.31
N ASP A 9 -21.67 4.66 -4.27
CA ASP A 9 -20.52 4.57 -3.38
C ASP A 9 -19.19 4.28 -4.10
N GLN A 10 -19.27 3.60 -5.26
CA GLN A 10 -18.12 3.27 -6.10
C GLN A 10 -17.49 4.50 -6.78
N VAL A 11 -18.28 5.51 -7.16
CA VAL A 11 -17.74 6.73 -7.80
C VAL A 11 -16.79 7.46 -6.87
N LEU A 12 -17.05 7.46 -5.56
CA LEU A 12 -16.14 8.08 -4.59
C LEU A 12 -14.86 7.26 -4.37
N VAL A 13 -14.93 5.94 -4.51
CA VAL A 13 -13.76 5.04 -4.47
C VAL A 13 -12.89 5.34 -5.70
N ASP A 14 -13.48 5.28 -6.89
CA ASP A 14 -12.80 5.58 -8.16
C ASP A 14 -12.16 6.98 -8.13
N LEU A 15 -12.89 8.00 -7.67
CA LEU A 15 -12.35 9.36 -7.57
C LEU A 15 -11.17 9.47 -6.61
N ARG A 16 -11.16 8.72 -5.50
CA ARG A 16 -10.01 8.71 -4.58
C ARG A 16 -8.82 7.97 -5.18
N HIS A 17 -9.06 6.87 -5.90
CA HIS A 17 -8.05 6.12 -6.63
C HIS A 17 -7.36 7.02 -7.68
N GLU A 18 -8.14 7.62 -8.58
CA GLU A 18 -7.64 8.50 -9.64
C GLU A 18 -6.98 9.77 -9.10
N TYR A 19 -7.53 10.35 -8.03
CA TYR A 19 -6.91 11.50 -7.36
C TYR A 19 -5.56 11.14 -6.75
N THR A 20 -5.40 9.91 -6.24
CA THR A 20 -4.13 9.44 -5.68
C THR A 20 -3.05 9.34 -6.75
N HIS A 21 -3.36 8.78 -7.92
CA HIS A 21 -2.44 8.82 -9.08
C HIS A 21 -2.07 10.25 -9.46
N GLY A 22 -3.07 11.13 -9.58
CA GLY A 22 -2.85 12.53 -9.94
C GLY A 22 -1.89 13.24 -8.99
N LEU A 23 -2.04 13.03 -7.68
CA LEU A 23 -1.11 13.57 -6.68
C LEU A 23 0.28 12.94 -6.78
N LEU A 24 0.36 11.62 -6.94
CA LEU A 24 1.62 10.89 -6.94
C LEU A 24 2.47 11.26 -8.16
N HIS A 25 1.87 11.28 -9.36
CA HIS A 25 2.56 11.66 -10.60
C HIS A 25 2.95 13.14 -10.60
N ALA A 26 2.12 14.02 -10.03
CA ALA A 26 2.47 15.44 -9.89
C ALA A 26 3.66 15.66 -8.94
N ALA A 27 3.83 14.81 -7.92
CA ALA A 27 4.86 14.96 -6.89
C ALA A 27 6.15 14.21 -7.19
N VAL A 28 6.09 13.04 -7.83
CA VAL A 28 7.22 12.09 -7.95
C VAL A 28 7.60 11.81 -9.41
N GLY A 29 6.70 12.00 -10.37
CA GLY A 29 6.94 11.67 -11.77
C GLY A 29 6.77 10.18 -12.05
N ASN A 30 7.80 9.54 -12.60
CA ASN A 30 7.73 8.14 -13.02
C ASN A 30 7.88 7.18 -11.83
N VAL A 31 6.77 6.55 -11.42
CA VAL A 31 6.70 5.61 -10.29
C VAL A 31 6.52 4.19 -10.84
N PRO A 32 7.19 3.16 -10.28
CA PRO A 32 6.95 1.77 -10.66
C PRO A 32 5.48 1.40 -10.47
N ILE A 33 4.92 0.68 -11.44
CA ILE A 33 3.47 0.48 -11.51
C ILE A 33 2.89 -0.15 -10.24
N TRP A 34 3.55 -1.14 -9.65
CA TRP A 34 3.06 -1.77 -8.42
C TRP A 34 3.03 -0.80 -7.22
N ILE A 35 3.91 0.20 -7.17
CA ILE A 35 3.89 1.21 -6.10
C ILE A 35 2.77 2.21 -6.37
N ASP A 36 2.61 2.63 -7.63
CA ASP A 36 1.57 3.56 -8.06
C ASP A 36 0.18 3.00 -7.73
N GLU A 37 -0.11 1.80 -8.21
CA GLU A 37 -1.36 1.07 -7.95
C GLU A 37 -1.51 0.73 -6.47
N GLY A 38 -0.47 0.19 -5.83
CA GLY A 38 -0.55 -0.18 -4.41
C GLY A 38 -0.84 1.00 -3.48
N ILE A 39 -0.35 2.21 -3.81
CA ILE A 39 -0.68 3.43 -3.07
C ILE A 39 -2.13 3.86 -3.38
N ALA A 40 -2.55 3.86 -4.64
CA ALA A 40 -3.93 4.18 -5.02
C ALA A 40 -4.95 3.28 -4.31
N GLU A 41 -4.72 1.97 -4.34
CA GLU A 41 -5.51 0.93 -3.64
C GLU A 41 -5.52 1.09 -2.11
N CYS A 42 -4.46 1.65 -1.51
CA CYS A 42 -4.44 1.94 -0.08
C CYS A 42 -5.29 3.16 0.31
N PHE A 43 -5.39 4.16 -0.57
CA PHE A 43 -6.05 5.44 -0.28
C PHE A 43 -7.45 5.58 -0.93
N GLU A 44 -7.88 4.62 -1.74
CA GLU A 44 -9.25 4.54 -2.25
C GLU A 44 -10.28 4.18 -1.16
N VAL A 45 -9.85 3.49 -0.10
CA VAL A 45 -10.68 3.18 1.06
C VAL A 45 -10.75 4.43 1.94
N GLY A 46 -11.98 4.86 2.28
CA GLY A 46 -12.21 6.13 2.98
C GLY A 46 -11.34 6.34 4.22
N MET A 47 -10.82 7.55 4.38
CA MET A 47 -9.84 7.93 5.42
C MET A 47 -10.40 7.96 6.85
N GLU A 48 -11.67 7.60 7.05
CA GLU A 48 -12.32 7.64 8.36
C GLU A 48 -11.71 6.66 9.36
N THR A 49 -11.05 5.61 8.87
CA THR A 49 -10.34 4.65 9.69
C THR A 49 -8.86 4.64 9.32
N PRO A 50 -7.94 5.01 10.22
CA PRO A 50 -6.51 4.86 9.98
C PRO A 50 -6.17 3.40 9.63
N ALA A 51 -5.34 3.22 8.60
CA ALA A 51 -5.01 1.92 8.01
C ALA A 51 -6.24 1.08 7.66
N ALA A 52 -7.26 1.73 7.10
CA ALA A 52 -8.39 1.04 6.49
C ALA A 52 -7.88 -0.06 5.56
N VAL A 53 -8.60 -1.18 5.57
CA VAL A 53 -8.27 -2.36 4.77
C VAL A 53 -9.33 -2.49 3.70
N ASN A 54 -8.93 -2.72 2.46
CA ASN A 54 -9.86 -3.11 1.41
C ASN A 54 -10.34 -4.55 1.71
N PRO A 55 -11.62 -4.75 2.08
CA PRO A 55 -12.12 -6.05 2.51
C PRO A 55 -12.16 -7.08 1.37
N GLU A 56 -12.28 -6.63 0.11
CA GLU A 56 -12.26 -7.49 -1.07
C GLU A 56 -10.86 -8.06 -1.31
N HIS A 57 -9.85 -7.18 -1.37
CA HIS A 57 -8.45 -7.61 -1.51
C HIS A 57 -8.02 -8.52 -0.38
N LEU A 58 -8.36 -8.15 0.85
CA LEU A 58 -8.05 -8.99 2.01
C LEU A 58 -8.73 -10.36 1.92
N GLY A 59 -10.00 -10.40 1.53
CA GLY A 59 -10.74 -11.66 1.38
C GLY A 59 -10.10 -12.59 0.33
N ARG A 60 -9.73 -12.03 -0.83
CA ARG A 60 -9.07 -12.77 -1.92
C ARG A 60 -7.68 -13.26 -1.52
N LEU A 61 -6.85 -12.39 -0.94
CA LEU A 61 -5.52 -12.77 -0.48
C LEU A 61 -5.56 -13.77 0.66
N ALA A 62 -6.49 -13.65 1.61
CA ALA A 62 -6.66 -14.65 2.67
C ALA A 62 -7.08 -16.01 2.10
N GLN A 63 -7.91 -16.04 1.05
CA GLN A 63 -8.23 -17.26 0.33
C GLN A 63 -7.02 -17.82 -0.43
N ALA A 64 -6.30 -16.99 -1.17
CA ALA A 64 -5.11 -17.38 -1.91
C ALA A 64 -4.02 -17.92 -0.97
N SER A 65 -3.80 -17.30 0.19
CA SER A 65 -2.87 -17.77 1.23
C SER A 65 -3.21 -19.18 1.70
N ARG A 66 -4.49 -19.52 1.88
CA ARG A 66 -4.93 -20.88 2.22
C ARG A 66 -4.64 -21.90 1.12
N LEU A 67 -4.53 -21.45 -0.12
CA LEU A 67 -4.18 -22.25 -1.30
C LEU A 67 -2.67 -22.24 -1.62
N GLY A 68 -1.85 -21.63 -0.75
CA GLY A 68 -0.39 -21.64 -0.89
C GLY A 68 0.20 -20.45 -1.63
N TRP A 69 -0.55 -19.37 -1.83
CA TRP A 69 0.01 -18.11 -2.32
C TRP A 69 1.16 -17.62 -1.41
N GLN A 70 2.18 -17.04 -2.05
CA GLN A 70 3.32 -16.40 -1.40
C GLN A 70 3.59 -15.06 -2.10
N PRO A 71 3.88 -13.98 -1.35
CA PRO A 71 4.35 -12.74 -1.94
C PRO A 71 5.65 -12.95 -2.73
N ASN A 72 5.79 -12.23 -3.83
CA ASN A 72 6.95 -12.25 -4.71
C ASN A 72 7.23 -10.84 -5.23
N LEU A 73 7.96 -10.06 -4.43
CA LEU A 73 8.22 -8.65 -4.74
C LEU A 73 9.02 -8.48 -6.04
N LYS A 74 9.98 -9.39 -6.29
CA LYS A 74 10.80 -9.36 -7.51
C LYS A 74 9.98 -9.56 -8.78
N ARG A 75 8.87 -10.29 -8.69
CA ARG A 75 7.95 -10.48 -9.81
C ARG A 75 7.14 -9.19 -10.05
N LEU A 76 6.62 -8.58 -9.00
CA LEU A 76 5.91 -7.29 -9.09
C LEU A 76 6.80 -6.17 -9.66
N GLU A 77 8.06 -6.09 -9.24
CA GLU A 77 9.00 -5.07 -9.72
C GLU A 77 9.36 -5.20 -11.21
N ARG A 78 9.05 -6.35 -11.84
CA ARG A 78 9.25 -6.55 -13.29
C ARG A 78 8.04 -6.14 -14.14
N LEU A 79 6.92 -5.80 -13.52
CA LEU A 79 5.76 -5.29 -14.23
C LEU A 79 6.04 -3.82 -14.59
N GLU A 80 5.93 -3.47 -15.86
CA GLU A 80 6.28 -2.14 -16.35
C GLU A 80 5.04 -1.33 -16.75
N GLN A 81 3.95 -2.00 -17.13
CA GLN A 81 2.73 -1.36 -17.62
C GLN A 81 1.49 -1.85 -16.89
N VAL A 82 0.47 -1.01 -16.81
CA VAL A 82 -0.87 -1.35 -16.30
C VAL A 82 -1.40 -2.62 -16.97
N ASN A 83 -1.22 -2.75 -18.29
CA ASN A 83 -1.71 -3.90 -19.06
C ASN A 83 -0.97 -5.22 -18.73
N ASP A 84 0.18 -5.16 -18.06
CA ASP A 84 0.88 -6.34 -17.58
C ASP A 84 0.26 -6.89 -16.28
N MET A 85 -0.49 -6.04 -15.54
CA MET A 85 -1.07 -6.39 -14.25
C MET A 85 -2.36 -7.19 -14.40
N GLN A 86 -2.45 -8.27 -13.63
CA GLN A 86 -3.66 -9.05 -13.39
C GLN A 86 -4.27 -8.68 -12.04
N SER A 87 -5.51 -9.10 -11.76
CA SER A 87 -6.20 -8.76 -10.51
C SER A 87 -5.40 -9.16 -9.26
N GLU A 88 -4.66 -10.25 -9.31
CA GLU A 88 -3.79 -10.73 -8.24
C GLU A 88 -2.59 -9.80 -8.00
N ASP A 89 -2.14 -9.07 -9.02
CA ASP A 89 -1.03 -8.12 -8.94
C ASP A 89 -1.43 -6.85 -8.20
N TYR A 90 -2.64 -6.34 -8.46
CA TYR A 90 -3.22 -5.24 -7.70
C TYR A 90 -3.36 -5.59 -6.22
N GLN A 91 -3.85 -6.79 -5.93
CA GLN A 91 -3.98 -7.29 -4.56
C GLN A 91 -2.61 -7.40 -3.87
N GLU A 92 -1.61 -7.96 -4.54
CA GLU A 92 -0.27 -8.09 -3.98
C GLU A 92 0.42 -6.72 -3.80
N ALA A 93 0.25 -5.81 -4.75
CA ALA A 93 0.73 -4.43 -4.68
C ALA A 93 0.15 -3.68 -3.48
N TRP A 94 -1.18 -3.75 -3.30
CA TRP A 94 -1.87 -3.25 -2.12
C TRP A 94 -1.28 -3.86 -0.84
N ALA A 95 -1.10 -5.18 -0.80
CA ALA A 95 -0.60 -5.87 0.40
C ALA A 95 0.82 -5.40 0.78
N TRP A 96 1.72 -5.24 -0.19
CA TRP A 96 3.07 -4.72 0.05
C TRP A 96 3.05 -3.28 0.56
N VAL A 97 2.33 -2.38 -0.11
CA VAL A 97 2.26 -0.97 0.30
C VAL A 97 1.62 -0.85 1.68
N HIS A 98 0.52 -1.56 1.94
CA HIS A 98 -0.15 -1.54 3.24
C HIS A 98 0.76 -2.07 4.35
N TYR A 99 1.46 -3.19 4.12
CA TYR A 99 2.45 -3.72 5.06
C TYR A 99 3.59 -2.74 5.33
N LEU A 100 4.19 -2.15 4.28
CA LEU A 100 5.25 -1.14 4.40
C LEU A 100 4.77 0.09 5.19
N LEU A 101 3.55 0.53 4.93
CA LEU A 101 2.97 1.69 5.59
C LEU A 101 2.56 1.42 7.04
N TYR A 102 2.24 0.19 7.46
CA TYR A 102 1.55 0.03 8.75
C TYR A 102 2.15 -1.02 9.69
N GLU A 103 3.02 -1.90 9.22
CA GLU A 103 3.54 -3.02 10.04
C GLU A 103 5.05 -3.25 9.88
N ALA A 104 5.60 -3.09 8.68
CA ALA A 104 7.00 -3.37 8.41
C ALA A 104 7.93 -2.44 9.22
N PRO A 105 8.88 -2.97 10.00
CA PRO A 105 9.87 -2.15 10.70
C PRO A 105 10.68 -1.31 9.70
N GLY A 106 10.59 0.02 9.80
CA GLY A 106 11.27 0.94 8.88
C GLY A 106 10.65 1.01 7.47
N GLY A 107 9.48 0.39 7.25
CA GLY A 107 8.85 0.31 5.92
C GLY A 107 8.39 1.67 5.38
N ARG A 108 7.84 2.53 6.24
CA ARG A 108 7.46 3.90 5.88
C ARG A 108 8.66 4.71 5.44
N GLU A 109 9.77 4.62 6.18
CA GLU A 109 11.02 5.29 5.87
C GLU A 109 11.60 4.77 4.55
N LEU A 110 11.58 3.46 4.33
CA LEU A 110 12.01 2.83 3.09
C LEU A 110 11.22 3.34 1.88
N LEU A 111 9.89 3.31 1.94
CA LEU A 111 9.02 3.80 0.88
C LEU A 111 9.19 5.30 0.64
N SER A 112 9.26 6.09 1.72
CA SER A 112 9.46 7.54 1.63
C SER A 112 10.81 7.90 1.00
N GLN A 113 11.89 7.19 1.38
CA GLN A 113 13.20 7.38 0.77
C GLN A 113 13.18 7.01 -0.72
N TYR A 114 12.56 5.89 -1.07
CA TYR A 114 12.41 5.45 -2.46
C TYR A 114 11.71 6.51 -3.33
N LEU A 115 10.54 6.99 -2.89
CA LEU A 115 9.78 8.04 -3.59
C LEU A 115 10.54 9.37 -3.66
N ASN A 116 11.28 9.73 -2.60
CA ASN A 116 12.09 10.96 -2.60
C ASN A 116 13.25 10.91 -3.62
N GLN A 117 13.83 9.73 -3.87
CA GLN A 117 14.86 9.54 -4.90
C GLN A 117 14.26 9.68 -6.30
N LEU A 118 13.11 9.03 -6.56
CA LEU A 118 12.39 9.20 -7.83
C LEU A 118 12.04 10.66 -8.10
N ARG A 119 11.54 11.39 -7.09
CA ARG A 119 11.24 12.82 -7.21
C ARG A 119 12.45 13.66 -7.61
N ARG A 120 13.67 13.24 -7.26
CA ARG A 120 14.92 13.92 -7.63
C ARG A 120 15.42 13.52 -9.02
N GLY A 121 14.70 12.65 -9.74
CA GLY A 121 15.13 12.08 -11.01
C GLY A 121 16.22 11.01 -10.86
N GLU A 122 16.44 10.48 -9.65
CA GLU A 122 17.36 9.37 -9.43
C GLU A 122 16.69 8.05 -9.82
N LEU A 123 17.49 7.06 -10.21
CA LEU A 123 17.05 5.68 -10.39
C LEU A 123 17.31 4.91 -9.08
N PRO A 124 16.33 4.83 -8.16
CA PRO A 124 16.52 4.08 -6.92
C PRO A 124 16.74 2.60 -7.21
N THR A 125 17.61 1.96 -6.43
CA THR A 125 17.65 0.51 -6.37
C THR A 125 16.26 -0.02 -5.97
N GLU A 126 15.81 -1.08 -6.64
CA GLU A 126 14.58 -1.83 -6.35
C GLU A 126 14.41 -2.11 -4.84
N ILE A 127 13.17 -2.08 -4.36
CA ILE A 127 12.84 -2.35 -2.95
C ILE A 127 13.24 -3.80 -2.60
N SER A 128 13.04 -4.77 -3.49
CA SER A 128 13.48 -6.15 -3.24
C SER A 128 14.99 -6.26 -3.00
N GLN A 129 15.78 -5.45 -3.71
CA GLN A 129 17.22 -5.39 -3.54
C GLN A 129 17.62 -4.66 -2.25
N ARG A 130 16.87 -3.64 -1.83
CA ARG A 130 17.09 -2.95 -0.54
C ARG A 130 16.84 -3.86 0.66
N PHE A 131 15.87 -4.78 0.56
CA PHE A 131 15.69 -5.83 1.57
C PHE A 131 16.89 -6.80 1.61
N GLY A 132 17.58 -7.01 0.49
CA GLY A 132 18.78 -7.84 0.43
C GLY A 132 18.53 -9.25 0.98
N THR A 133 19.30 -9.67 1.98
CA THR A 133 19.16 -10.99 2.63
C THR A 133 17.87 -11.14 3.43
N GLN A 134 17.18 -10.04 3.75
CA GLN A 134 15.93 -10.05 4.51
C GLN A 134 14.69 -10.25 3.64
N LEU A 135 14.82 -10.22 2.30
CA LEU A 135 13.66 -10.28 1.40
C LEU A 135 12.74 -11.47 1.68
N ALA A 136 13.29 -12.67 1.77
CA ALA A 136 12.49 -13.88 2.04
C ALA A 136 11.80 -13.83 3.41
N ALA A 137 12.43 -13.19 4.41
CA ALA A 137 11.82 -12.99 5.71
C ALA A 137 10.69 -11.96 5.65
N SER A 138 10.86 -10.88 4.89
CA SER A 138 9.84 -9.85 4.66
C SER A 138 8.64 -10.40 3.89
N GLU A 139 8.86 -11.25 2.88
CA GLU A 139 7.80 -11.98 2.15
C GLU A 139 6.99 -12.87 3.12
N ALA A 140 7.66 -13.65 3.96
CA ALA A 140 6.99 -14.47 4.97
C ALA A 140 6.25 -13.62 6.02
N GLN A 141 6.80 -12.47 6.41
CA GLN A 141 6.15 -11.52 7.34
C GLN A 141 4.90 -10.90 6.72
N LEU A 142 4.93 -10.55 5.43
CA LEU A 142 3.77 -10.06 4.68
C LEU A 142 2.67 -11.14 4.58
N ALA A 143 3.01 -12.38 4.24
CA ALA A 143 2.04 -13.48 4.20
C ALA A 143 1.35 -13.68 5.56
N ASN A 144 2.13 -13.60 6.64
CA ASN A 144 1.61 -13.64 8.01
C ASN A 144 0.73 -12.42 8.34
N TYR A 145 1.14 -11.23 7.88
CA TYR A 145 0.40 -9.99 8.06
C TYR A 145 -1.01 -10.07 7.46
N VAL A 146 -1.09 -10.45 6.17
CA VAL A 146 -2.35 -10.66 5.45
C VAL A 146 -3.25 -11.68 6.16
N SER A 147 -2.65 -12.80 6.59
CA SER A 147 -3.39 -13.86 7.30
C SER A 147 -3.99 -13.37 8.63
N ARG A 148 -3.28 -12.52 9.39
CA ARG A 148 -3.79 -11.94 10.64
C ARG A 148 -4.91 -10.93 10.40
N LEU A 149 -4.76 -10.07 9.40
CA LEU A 149 -5.81 -9.12 9.00
C LEU A 149 -7.10 -9.86 8.62
N GLY A 150 -6.98 -10.94 7.82
CA GLY A 150 -8.11 -11.75 7.36
C GLY A 150 -8.89 -12.44 8.48
N ASN A 151 -8.24 -12.71 9.61
CA ASN A 151 -8.82 -13.37 10.77
C ASN A 151 -9.41 -12.37 11.80
N GLY A 152 -9.57 -11.10 11.44
CA GLY A 152 -10.09 -10.06 12.34
C GLY A 152 -9.16 -9.73 13.52
N SER A 153 -7.90 -10.16 13.45
CA SER A 153 -6.95 -10.05 14.55
C SER A 153 -6.14 -8.76 14.41
N THR A 154 -6.61 -7.71 15.08
CA THR A 154 -5.90 -6.48 15.49
C THR A 154 -5.47 -5.47 14.43
N GLN A 155 -5.63 -4.18 14.79
CA GLN A 155 -5.04 -3.01 14.13
C GLN A 155 -3.51 -3.20 13.88
N PRO A 156 -2.96 -2.64 12.80
CA PRO A 156 -1.53 -2.67 12.52
C PRO A 156 -0.69 -2.12 13.68
N ALA A 157 0.54 -2.60 13.83
CA ALA A 157 1.45 -2.17 14.90
C ALA A 157 1.61 -0.64 14.99
N ALA A 158 1.63 0.06 13.84
CA ALA A 158 1.74 1.53 13.78
C ALA A 158 0.55 2.27 14.42
N LEU A 159 -0.59 1.61 14.63
CA LEU A 159 -1.79 2.18 15.26
C LEU A 159 -1.96 1.75 16.72
N ARG A 160 -1.10 0.86 17.22
CA ARG A 160 -1.09 0.43 18.63
C ARG A 160 -0.27 1.35 19.53
N MET A 161 0.50 2.28 18.97
CA MET A 161 1.23 3.27 19.77
C MET A 161 0.25 4.31 20.32
N PRO A 162 0.17 4.53 21.64
CA PRO A 162 -0.65 5.61 22.16
C PRO A 162 -0.08 6.92 21.62
N MET A 163 -0.93 7.73 21.00
CA MET A 163 -0.65 9.16 20.80
C MET A 163 -0.28 9.69 22.18
N SER A 164 1.02 9.92 22.41
CA SER A 164 1.48 10.47 23.67
C SER A 164 0.79 11.82 23.80
N GLY A 165 -0.16 11.90 24.73
CA GLY A 165 -0.93 13.09 24.99
C GLY A 165 0.01 14.19 25.41
N ALA A 166 0.39 15.05 24.48
CA ALA A 166 0.91 16.36 24.80
C ALA A 166 -0.25 17.12 25.43
N THR A 167 -0.32 17.08 26.77
CA THR A 167 -1.04 18.09 27.54
C THR A 167 -0.56 19.46 27.09
N PRO A 168 -1.44 20.39 26.69
CA PRO A 168 -1.07 21.79 26.63
C PRO A 168 -0.97 22.26 28.08
N THR A 169 0.24 22.24 28.61
CA THR A 169 0.58 23.06 29.77
C THR A 169 0.56 24.51 29.29
N GLY A 170 -0.46 25.25 29.70
CA GLY A 170 -0.65 26.64 29.28
C GLY A 170 0.51 27.53 29.72
N TYR A 171 0.71 28.62 28.96
CA TYR A 171 1.13 29.92 29.48
C TYR A 171 0.70 31.01 28.51
N PHE A 172 0.00 32.01 29.08
CA PHE A 172 -0.56 33.26 28.55
C PHE A 172 -1.92 33.19 27.84
#